data_AF-A0A3N5ZIQ9-F1
#
_entry.id   AF-A0A3N5ZIQ9-F1
#
_cell.length_a   1.000
_cell.length_b   1.000
_cell.length_c   1.000
_cell.angle_alpha   90.00
_cell.angle_beta   90.00
_cell.angle_gamma   90.00
#
_symmetry.space_group_name_H-M   'P 1'
#
loop_
_entity.id
_entity.type
_entity.pdbx_description
1 polymer ?
#
loop_
_entity_poly.entity_id
_entity_poly.type
_entity_poly.pdbx_seq_one_letter_code
_entity_poly.pdbx_strand_id
1 'polypeptide(L)'
;MRKLYLLAPVLALALLATGASAQGNGKGKRPRMTSVIVQTSPAGLAFTVDGVQYSSTQAFDWTPGSEHTIATSPQAGGVGTQYAYASWSDGGAMSHTVAPSARTTYTVSFTTQYQLTMSAGTGGSVTPASGGFYDSGQRVVIDAVADAGYRFSAWAGTGSGSYSGSTGHTTVTMNGPITQSAAFEDESTPPPPPPPPASGIWIGEDELALLPMSGADWSQVSSDGAANPSTPNVGSQDSQHDIYTLAAALTCVRNNANCTKARSQVVAAIGTEGNNRWLAISRNLGGYIIAADLLGLRDDGNPDSDGSRVEAWIRSFLTRQLPDNNTGVNRHIGPFHSGSNAAAQEGFIYAAIGAYINDTSVLNRAWDAFRTYACDPTAPDNENIDLAAGVAGGWAYNDSSPCAVNPLNSTKVVPGGRSGAGTTHSIDGAVINDIQRGGAYQWEPAYTDYVYTGAAGFIPAAVILERAGYPAMSVADEAVRRSIAYLWFLRADTGNTTWFTGARGSETVSLVNHYYGTTFPKNSPVNRGHTVGYTGWTHPNQ
;
A
#
# COMPACT_ATOMS: atom_id res chain seq x y z
N MET A 1 -12.25 -44.17 -18.89
CA MET A 1 -11.48 -44.60 -20.08
C MET A 1 -11.03 -43.38 -20.86
N ARG A 2 -9.74 -43.03 -20.82
CA ARG A 2 -9.01 -42.31 -21.88
C ARG A 2 -7.52 -42.42 -21.53
N LYS A 3 -6.78 -43.05 -22.44
CA LYS A 3 -5.38 -43.48 -22.29
C LYS A 3 -4.44 -42.28 -22.40
N LEU A 4 -3.51 -42.21 -21.45
CA LEU A 4 -2.34 -41.34 -21.44
C LEU A 4 -1.30 -41.91 -22.43
N TYR A 5 -0.88 -41.14 -23.43
CA TYR A 5 0.27 -41.49 -24.28
C TYR A 5 1.42 -40.53 -23.99
N LEU A 6 2.45 -41.04 -23.31
CA LEU A 6 3.79 -40.43 -23.28
C LEU A 6 4.44 -40.61 -24.66
N LEU A 7 4.92 -39.52 -25.26
CA LEU A 7 5.80 -39.52 -26.42
C LEU A 7 7.24 -39.35 -25.94
N ALA A 8 8.05 -40.40 -26.13
CA ALA A 8 9.50 -40.39 -26.02
C ALA A 8 10.13 -39.86 -27.33
N PRO A 9 11.32 -39.23 -27.30
CA PRO A 9 11.97 -38.78 -28.52
C PRO A 9 12.68 -39.95 -29.23
N VAL A 10 12.43 -40.06 -30.53
CA VAL A 10 13.10 -41.02 -31.43
C VAL A 10 14.47 -40.47 -31.80
N LEU A 11 15.52 -41.18 -31.39
CA LEU A 11 16.90 -41.00 -31.81
C LEU A 11 17.09 -41.78 -33.13
N ALA A 12 17.31 -41.10 -34.26
CA ALA A 12 17.56 -41.75 -35.56
C ALA A 12 18.99 -41.48 -36.07
N LEU A 13 19.83 -42.44 -35.70
CA LEU A 13 21.04 -42.98 -36.32
C LEU A 13 21.43 -42.48 -37.74
N ALA A 14 22.66 -41.96 -37.86
CA ALA A 14 23.36 -41.79 -39.12
C ALA A 14 23.79 -43.15 -39.70
N LEU A 15 23.44 -43.41 -40.97
CA LEU A 15 23.95 -44.55 -41.73
C LEU A 15 25.06 -44.09 -42.69
N LEU A 16 26.23 -44.69 -42.55
CA LEU A 16 27.33 -44.68 -43.52
C LEU A 16 27.33 -46.01 -44.29
N ALA A 17 28.00 -45.99 -45.46
CA ALA A 17 28.30 -47.07 -46.42
C ALA A 17 27.28 -47.23 -47.57
N THR A 18 27.63 -47.40 -48.84
CA THR A 18 28.91 -47.67 -49.53
C THR A 18 28.75 -47.35 -51.02
N GLY A 19 29.85 -47.04 -51.70
CA GLY A 19 29.86 -46.54 -53.08
C GLY A 19 29.59 -47.57 -54.18
N ALA A 20 29.30 -47.03 -55.37
CA ALA A 20 29.53 -47.68 -56.65
C ALA A 20 30.40 -46.76 -57.51
N SER A 21 31.51 -47.32 -57.99
CA SER A 21 32.52 -46.70 -58.83
C SER A 21 32.04 -46.50 -60.26
N ALA A 22 32.20 -45.29 -60.79
CA ALA A 22 32.39 -45.06 -62.23
C ALA A 22 33.64 -44.17 -62.39
N GLN A 23 34.71 -44.76 -62.92
CA GLN A 23 35.89 -44.03 -63.38
C GLN A 23 35.50 -43.19 -64.60
N GLY A 24 35.32 -41.89 -64.40
CA GLY A 24 35.33 -40.87 -65.44
C GLY A 24 36.48 -39.90 -65.16
N ASN A 25 37.53 -39.98 -65.96
CA ASN A 25 38.71 -39.13 -65.86
C ASN A 25 38.38 -37.72 -66.39
N GLY A 26 37.71 -36.91 -65.57
CA GLY A 26 37.49 -35.49 -65.79
C GLY A 26 37.85 -34.74 -64.51
N LYS A 27 38.71 -33.72 -64.61
CA LYS A 27 38.89 -32.73 -63.54
C LYS A 27 37.61 -31.90 -63.42
N GLY A 28 36.52 -32.52 -62.95
CA GLY A 28 35.34 -31.81 -62.51
C GLY A 28 35.70 -31.07 -61.23
N LYS A 29 35.81 -29.74 -61.32
CA LYS A 29 35.81 -28.87 -60.13
C LYS A 29 34.68 -29.36 -59.22
N ARG A 30 35.00 -29.86 -58.01
CA ARG A 30 33.98 -30.02 -56.97
C ARG A 30 33.25 -28.68 -56.88
N PRO A 31 31.91 -28.64 -57.02
CA PRO A 31 31.18 -27.38 -56.94
C PRO A 31 31.55 -26.72 -55.61
N ARG A 32 31.97 -25.46 -55.68
CA ARG A 32 32.30 -24.68 -54.49
C ARG A 32 30.97 -24.35 -53.82
N MET A 33 30.58 -25.19 -52.86
CA MET A 33 29.38 -24.98 -52.07
C MET A 33 29.46 -23.67 -51.32
N THR A 34 28.32 -23.04 -51.11
CA THR A 34 28.19 -21.89 -50.22
C THR A 34 27.58 -22.31 -48.89
N SER A 35 28.16 -21.82 -47.80
CA SER A 35 27.69 -22.11 -46.44
C SER A 35 26.58 -21.14 -46.08
N VAL A 36 25.40 -21.67 -45.75
CA VAL A 36 24.22 -20.89 -45.37
C VAL A 36 23.81 -21.27 -43.96
N ILE A 37 23.63 -20.28 -43.09
CA ILE A 37 23.13 -20.47 -41.73
C ILE A 37 21.70 -19.98 -41.67
N VAL A 38 20.80 -20.79 -41.11
CA VAL A 38 19.43 -20.37 -40.78
C VAL A 38 19.23 -20.50 -39.29
N GLN A 39 18.77 -19.43 -38.64
CA GLN A 39 18.60 -19.34 -37.19
C GLN A 39 17.43 -18.45 -36.79
N THR A 40 17.05 -18.50 -35.51
CA THR A 40 15.98 -17.68 -34.94
C THR A 40 16.50 -16.75 -33.85
N SER A 41 15.81 -15.63 -33.64
CA SER A 41 15.97 -14.75 -32.49
C SER A 41 14.59 -14.47 -31.89
N PRO A 42 14.29 -14.88 -30.64
CA PRO A 42 15.12 -15.67 -29.74
C PRO A 42 15.51 -17.06 -30.31
N ALA A 43 16.61 -17.62 -29.83
CA ALA A 43 17.04 -18.97 -30.22
C ALA A 43 16.07 -20.04 -29.69
N GLY A 44 15.96 -21.17 -30.41
CA GLY A 44 15.12 -22.30 -29.99
C GLY A 44 13.73 -22.34 -30.63
N LEU A 45 13.38 -21.35 -31.46
CA LEU A 45 12.11 -21.28 -32.16
C LEU A 45 12.17 -22.05 -33.49
N ALA A 46 11.01 -22.50 -33.96
CA ALA A 46 10.89 -23.30 -35.17
C ALA A 46 11.05 -22.47 -36.45
N PHE A 47 11.68 -23.04 -37.47
CA PHE A 47 11.68 -22.57 -38.84
C PHE A 47 11.73 -23.78 -39.78
N THR A 48 11.43 -23.60 -41.06
CA THR A 48 11.54 -24.66 -42.06
C THR A 48 12.49 -24.27 -43.19
N VAL A 49 13.23 -25.25 -43.70
CA VAL A 49 13.99 -25.16 -44.95
C VAL A 49 13.50 -26.27 -45.87
N ASP A 50 13.01 -25.91 -47.06
CA ASP A 50 12.44 -26.84 -48.04
C ASP A 50 11.37 -27.78 -47.45
N GLY A 51 10.56 -27.24 -46.53
CA GLY A 51 9.49 -27.96 -45.83
C GLY A 51 9.93 -28.80 -44.63
N VAL A 52 11.23 -28.91 -44.36
CA VAL A 52 11.76 -29.64 -43.19
C VAL A 52 11.88 -28.68 -42.01
N GLN A 53 11.30 -29.05 -40.87
CA GLN A 53 11.30 -28.23 -39.65
C GLN A 53 12.58 -28.41 -38.82
N TYR A 54 13.08 -27.29 -38.31
CA TYR A 54 14.22 -27.20 -37.40
C TYR A 54 13.88 -26.27 -36.23
N SER A 55 14.49 -26.49 -35.07
CA SER A 55 14.30 -25.67 -33.85
C SER A 55 15.63 -25.22 -33.22
N SER A 56 16.73 -25.39 -33.93
CA SER A 56 18.07 -24.94 -33.54
C SER A 56 18.80 -24.43 -34.78
N THR A 57 19.80 -23.57 -34.60
CA THR A 57 20.61 -23.04 -35.69
C THR A 57 21.13 -24.17 -36.59
N GLN A 58 20.83 -24.07 -37.89
CA GLN A 58 21.27 -25.03 -38.89
C GLN A 58 22.27 -24.40 -39.84
N ALA A 59 23.26 -25.18 -40.25
CA ALA A 59 24.18 -24.84 -41.31
C ALA A 59 23.97 -25.80 -42.49
N PHE A 60 23.81 -25.24 -43.67
CA PHE A 60 23.63 -25.97 -44.92
C PHE A 60 24.77 -25.63 -45.88
N ASP A 61 25.17 -26.63 -46.67
CA ASP A 61 26.00 -26.42 -47.85
C ASP A 61 25.07 -26.46 -49.07
N TRP A 62 24.88 -25.32 -49.73
CA TRP A 62 24.05 -25.19 -50.93
C TRP A 62 24.89 -24.91 -52.18
N THR A 63 24.34 -25.23 -53.36
CA THR A 63 24.96 -24.81 -54.62
C THR A 63 24.77 -23.29 -54.77
N PRO A 64 25.81 -22.50 -55.10
CA PRO A 64 25.63 -21.05 -55.24
C PRO A 64 24.51 -20.70 -56.25
N GLY A 65 23.51 -19.95 -55.79
CA GLY A 65 22.37 -19.54 -56.60
C GLY A 65 21.26 -20.60 -56.78
N SER A 66 21.33 -21.77 -56.12
CA SER A 66 20.18 -22.69 -56.07
C SER A 66 19.07 -22.11 -55.19
N GLU A 67 17.83 -22.32 -55.61
CA GLU A 67 16.64 -21.85 -54.89
C GLU A 67 16.30 -22.78 -53.72
N HIS A 68 16.06 -22.19 -52.55
CA HIS A 68 15.59 -22.87 -51.35
C HIS A 68 14.46 -22.07 -50.71
N THR A 69 13.47 -22.73 -50.14
CA THR A 69 12.35 -22.06 -49.45
C THR A 69 12.62 -22.03 -47.96
N ILE A 70 12.66 -20.83 -47.37
CA ILE A 70 12.73 -20.63 -45.92
C ILE A 70 11.39 -20.09 -45.41
N ALA A 71 10.90 -20.63 -44.29
CA ALA A 71 9.63 -20.21 -43.72
C ALA A 71 9.55 -20.36 -42.21
N THR A 72 8.56 -19.72 -41.60
CA THR A 72 8.14 -19.96 -40.21
C THR A 72 6.64 -19.67 -40.04
N SER A 73 6.14 -19.76 -38.80
CA SER A 73 4.82 -19.33 -38.37
C SER A 73 4.90 -18.71 -36.97
N PRO A 74 3.91 -17.91 -36.52
CA PRO A 74 3.77 -17.58 -35.10
C PRO A 74 3.73 -18.85 -34.25
N GLN A 75 4.31 -18.79 -33.04
CA GLN A 75 4.51 -19.97 -32.20
C GLN A 75 3.95 -19.72 -30.80
N ALA A 76 3.31 -20.73 -30.23
CA ALA A 76 2.94 -20.72 -28.82
C ALA A 76 4.20 -20.84 -27.95
N GLY A 77 4.25 -20.10 -26.85
CA GLY A 77 5.26 -20.22 -25.80
C GLY A 77 4.70 -20.94 -24.57
N GLY A 78 5.15 -20.50 -23.38
CA GLY A 78 4.50 -20.87 -22.12
C GLY A 78 3.05 -20.39 -22.04
N VAL A 79 2.32 -20.78 -20.98
CA VAL A 79 0.93 -20.34 -20.76
C VAL A 79 0.84 -18.82 -20.80
N GLY A 80 -0.01 -18.29 -21.70
CA GLY A 80 -0.20 -16.85 -21.89
C GLY A 80 0.93 -16.13 -22.66
N THR A 81 1.86 -16.86 -23.28
CA THR A 81 2.97 -16.29 -24.06
C THR A 81 2.91 -16.77 -25.51
N GLN A 82 3.21 -15.89 -26.47
CA GLN A 82 3.41 -16.26 -27.88
C GLN A 82 4.60 -15.53 -28.50
N TYR A 83 5.14 -16.10 -29.57
CA TYR A 83 6.21 -15.53 -30.39
C TYR A 83 5.63 -15.16 -31.75
N ALA A 84 5.38 -13.87 -31.98
CA ALA A 84 4.88 -13.35 -33.24
C ALA A 84 6.04 -13.15 -34.24
N TYR A 85 5.86 -13.53 -35.49
CA TYR A 85 6.84 -13.26 -36.55
C TYR A 85 7.05 -11.75 -36.69
N ALA A 86 8.30 -11.29 -36.62
CA ALA A 86 8.65 -9.89 -36.86
C ALA A 86 9.25 -9.69 -38.26
N SER A 87 10.35 -10.37 -38.58
CA SER A 87 11.02 -10.25 -39.86
C SER A 87 12.07 -11.34 -40.12
N TRP A 88 12.39 -11.57 -41.38
CA TRP A 88 13.67 -12.16 -41.77
C TRP A 88 14.75 -11.07 -41.94
N SER A 89 16.01 -11.42 -41.68
CA SER A 89 17.16 -10.50 -41.78
C SER A 89 17.43 -9.96 -43.18
N ASP A 90 16.88 -10.58 -44.20
CA ASP A 90 16.95 -10.16 -45.61
C ASP A 90 15.70 -9.36 -46.06
N GLY A 91 14.74 -9.13 -45.17
CA GLY A 91 13.50 -8.40 -45.45
C GLY A 91 12.44 -9.22 -46.21
N GLY A 92 12.64 -10.53 -46.38
CA GLY A 92 11.69 -11.41 -47.05
C GLY A 92 10.36 -11.61 -46.29
N ALA A 93 9.37 -12.18 -46.97
CA ALA A 93 8.08 -12.55 -46.36
C ALA A 93 8.23 -13.72 -45.37
N MET A 94 7.22 -13.97 -44.52
CA MET A 94 7.25 -15.05 -43.52
C MET A 94 7.62 -16.42 -44.10
N SER A 95 7.22 -16.67 -45.36
CA SER A 95 7.67 -17.78 -46.21
C SER A 95 8.11 -17.21 -47.56
N HIS A 96 9.33 -17.48 -47.99
CA HIS A 96 9.85 -17.02 -49.29
C HIS A 96 11.03 -17.86 -49.79
N THR A 97 11.39 -17.66 -51.05
CA THR A 97 12.50 -18.35 -51.71
C THR A 97 13.78 -17.50 -51.67
N VAL A 98 14.90 -18.13 -51.37
CA VAL A 98 16.24 -17.54 -51.34
C VAL A 98 17.19 -18.27 -52.29
N ALA A 99 18.16 -17.55 -52.87
CA ALA A 99 19.17 -18.10 -53.78
C ALA A 99 20.57 -17.50 -53.52
N PRO A 100 21.19 -17.76 -52.35
CA PRO A 100 22.47 -17.15 -51.99
C PRO A 100 23.62 -17.65 -52.87
N SER A 101 24.47 -16.73 -53.33
CA SER A 101 25.67 -17.04 -54.14
C SER A 101 26.98 -16.97 -53.33
N ALA A 102 26.91 -16.55 -52.07
CA ALA A 102 28.01 -16.42 -51.12
C ALA A 102 27.57 -16.85 -49.72
N ARG A 103 28.50 -16.85 -48.75
CA ARG A 103 28.18 -17.23 -47.37
C ARG A 103 27.16 -16.25 -46.79
N THR A 104 26.04 -16.77 -46.30
CA THR A 104 24.91 -15.96 -45.84
C THR A 104 24.33 -16.52 -44.55
N THR A 105 23.89 -15.64 -43.66
CA THR A 105 23.11 -16.00 -42.47
C THR A 105 21.73 -15.39 -42.58
N TYR A 106 20.70 -16.23 -42.59
CA TYR A 106 19.30 -15.84 -42.48
C TYR A 106 18.86 -15.97 -41.02
N THR A 107 18.43 -14.87 -40.42
CA THR A 107 17.89 -14.84 -39.06
C THR A 107 16.42 -14.45 -39.12
N VAL A 108 15.53 -15.29 -38.59
CA VAL A 108 14.14 -14.89 -38.35
C VAL A 108 13.99 -14.33 -36.94
N SER A 109 13.49 -13.11 -36.84
CA SER A 109 13.22 -12.42 -35.59
C SER A 109 11.75 -12.59 -35.20
N PHE A 110 11.52 -12.85 -33.92
CA PHE A 110 10.20 -12.90 -33.31
C PHE A 110 10.05 -11.85 -32.21
N THR A 111 8.85 -11.31 -32.08
CA THR A 111 8.44 -10.49 -30.95
C THR A 111 7.76 -11.35 -29.91
N THR A 112 8.27 -11.36 -28.68
CA THR A 112 7.59 -11.99 -27.54
C THR A 112 6.36 -11.16 -27.18
N GLN A 113 5.20 -11.82 -27.11
CA GLN A 113 3.94 -11.22 -26.70
C GLN A 113 3.34 -11.98 -25.51
N TYR A 114 2.64 -11.25 -24.65
CA TYR A 114 1.96 -11.78 -23.48
C TYR A 114 0.46 -11.53 -23.55
N GLN A 115 -0.30 -12.46 -23.00
CA GLN A 115 -1.75 -12.40 -22.95
C GLN A 115 -2.22 -11.54 -21.78
N LEU A 116 -3.18 -10.65 -22.04
CA LEU A 116 -3.94 -9.93 -21.03
C LEU A 116 -5.30 -10.61 -20.86
N THR A 117 -5.53 -11.19 -19.69
CA THR A 117 -6.82 -11.76 -19.30
C THR A 117 -7.60 -10.73 -18.49
N MET A 118 -8.75 -10.32 -18.99
CA MET A 118 -9.63 -9.34 -18.34
C MET A 118 -10.90 -10.03 -17.83
N SER A 119 -11.39 -9.60 -16.68
CA SER A 119 -12.71 -9.98 -16.17
C SER A 119 -13.40 -8.81 -15.47
N ALA A 120 -14.72 -8.79 -15.52
CA ALA A 120 -15.58 -7.83 -14.84
C ALA A 120 -16.47 -8.57 -13.84
N GLY A 121 -16.58 -8.06 -12.62
CA GLY A 121 -17.61 -8.46 -11.67
C GLY A 121 -19.01 -8.01 -12.13
N THR A 122 -20.04 -8.42 -11.39
CA THR A 122 -21.43 -8.01 -11.65
C THR A 122 -21.57 -6.50 -11.58
N GLY A 123 -22.27 -5.89 -12.54
CA GLY A 123 -22.60 -4.46 -12.51
C GLY A 123 -21.60 -3.55 -13.22
N GLY A 124 -20.78 -4.10 -14.10
CA GLY A 124 -19.95 -3.29 -14.98
C GLY A 124 -19.27 -4.09 -16.08
N SER A 125 -18.44 -3.38 -16.83
CA SER A 125 -17.71 -3.91 -17.98
C SER A 125 -16.27 -3.44 -17.95
N VAL A 126 -15.41 -4.16 -18.67
CA VAL A 126 -13.98 -3.84 -18.76
C VAL A 126 -13.52 -3.75 -20.20
N THR A 127 -12.54 -2.88 -20.45
CA THR A 127 -11.82 -2.81 -21.72
C THR A 127 -10.31 -2.83 -21.49
N PRO A 128 -9.49 -3.41 -22.38
CA PRO A 128 -9.85 -4.09 -23.63
C PRO A 128 -10.53 -5.46 -23.38
N ALA A 129 -11.01 -6.11 -24.44
CA ALA A 129 -11.57 -7.45 -24.35
C ALA A 129 -10.52 -8.46 -23.87
N SER A 130 -10.97 -9.45 -23.09
CA SER A 130 -10.10 -10.49 -22.54
C SER A 130 -9.46 -11.35 -23.63
N GLY A 131 -8.19 -11.75 -23.42
CA GLY A 131 -7.49 -12.71 -24.24
C GLY A 131 -6.59 -12.12 -25.33
N GLY A 132 -6.49 -10.79 -25.43
CA GLY A 132 -5.57 -10.10 -26.35
C GLY A 132 -4.10 -10.34 -26.02
N PHE A 133 -3.26 -10.42 -27.05
CA PHE A 133 -1.80 -10.53 -26.93
C PHE A 133 -1.12 -9.20 -27.25
N TYR A 134 -0.14 -8.83 -26.44
CA TYR A 134 0.54 -7.54 -26.48
C TYR A 134 2.05 -7.73 -26.39
N ASP A 135 2.81 -6.86 -27.03
CA ASP A 135 4.28 -6.96 -27.06
C ASP A 135 4.87 -6.85 -25.66
N SER A 136 5.98 -7.56 -25.43
CA SER A 136 6.72 -7.46 -24.18
C SER A 136 7.12 -6.01 -23.88
N GLY A 137 6.75 -5.50 -22.71
CA GLY A 137 6.98 -4.12 -22.28
C GLY A 137 5.95 -3.12 -22.81
N GLN A 138 4.97 -3.55 -23.62
CA GLN A 138 3.89 -2.69 -24.09
C GLN A 138 3.04 -2.21 -22.92
N ARG A 139 2.70 -0.92 -22.93
CA ARG A 139 1.73 -0.32 -22.02
C ARG A 139 0.32 -0.44 -22.61
N VAL A 140 -0.59 -1.05 -21.86
CA VAL A 140 -1.98 -1.26 -22.26
C VAL A 140 -2.89 -0.52 -21.30
N VAL A 141 -3.68 0.41 -21.84
CA VAL A 141 -4.72 1.11 -21.06
C VAL A 141 -5.84 0.13 -20.77
N ILE A 142 -6.24 0.06 -19.50
CA ILE A 142 -7.41 -0.69 -19.05
C ILE A 142 -8.43 0.27 -18.45
N ASP A 143 -9.71 -0.04 -18.70
CA ASP A 143 -10.83 0.78 -18.25
C ASP A 143 -11.91 -0.11 -17.63
N ALA A 144 -12.55 0.36 -16.57
CA ALA A 144 -13.70 -0.25 -15.94
C ALA A 144 -14.86 0.75 -15.96
N VAL A 145 -15.95 0.35 -16.61
CA VAL A 145 -17.16 1.17 -16.73
C VAL A 145 -18.27 0.50 -15.93
N ALA A 146 -18.77 1.19 -14.91
CA ALA A 146 -19.88 0.71 -14.11
C ALA A 146 -21.21 0.86 -14.87
N ASP A 147 -22.09 -0.12 -14.72
CA ASP A 147 -23.47 -0.04 -15.22
C ASP A 147 -24.30 0.92 -14.35
N ALA A 148 -25.46 1.34 -14.85
CA ALA A 148 -26.36 2.20 -14.09
C ALA A 148 -26.77 1.53 -12.75
N GLY A 149 -26.64 2.26 -11.65
CA GLY A 149 -26.89 1.75 -10.31
C GLY A 149 -25.72 1.00 -9.68
N TYR A 150 -24.54 1.03 -10.31
CA TYR A 150 -23.31 0.48 -9.76
C TYR A 150 -22.19 1.53 -9.79
N ARG A 151 -21.18 1.33 -8.96
CA ARG A 151 -19.90 2.06 -8.99
C ARG A 151 -18.73 1.10 -9.08
N PHE A 152 -17.66 1.54 -9.73
CA PHE A 152 -16.40 0.79 -9.70
C PHE A 152 -15.82 0.78 -8.29
N SER A 153 -15.33 -0.38 -7.86
CA SER A 153 -14.73 -0.60 -6.54
C SER A 153 -13.21 -0.64 -6.64
N ALA A 154 -12.66 -1.70 -7.26
CA ALA A 154 -11.22 -1.87 -7.42
C ALA A 154 -10.85 -2.88 -8.51
N TRP A 155 -9.61 -2.77 -8.98
CA TRP A 155 -8.91 -3.77 -9.76
C TRP A 155 -8.18 -4.75 -8.83
N ALA A 156 -8.25 -6.03 -9.14
CA ALA A 156 -7.37 -7.07 -8.60
C ALA A 156 -6.54 -7.67 -9.74
N GLY A 157 -5.23 -7.44 -9.68
CA GLY A 157 -4.28 -7.82 -10.72
C GLY A 157 -3.27 -8.86 -10.29
N THR A 158 -2.89 -9.75 -11.21
CA THR A 158 -1.77 -10.70 -11.05
C THR A 158 -0.90 -10.74 -12.31
N GLY A 159 0.39 -11.02 -12.13
CA GLY A 159 1.39 -11.02 -13.21
C GLY A 159 2.34 -9.83 -13.12
N SER A 160 3.51 -9.94 -13.76
CA SER A 160 4.49 -8.86 -13.74
C SER A 160 3.98 -7.66 -14.54
N GLY A 161 3.82 -6.52 -13.86
CA GLY A 161 3.31 -5.27 -14.44
C GLY A 161 1.79 -5.12 -14.46
N SER A 162 1.06 -5.99 -13.73
CA SER A 162 -0.38 -5.85 -13.45
C SER A 162 -0.67 -4.66 -12.53
N TYR A 163 -1.96 -4.31 -12.38
CA TYR A 163 -2.41 -3.22 -11.50
C TYR A 163 -3.47 -3.71 -10.52
N SER A 164 -3.32 -3.37 -9.24
CA SER A 164 -4.35 -3.53 -8.20
C SER A 164 -4.57 -2.18 -7.54
N GLY A 165 -5.82 -1.74 -7.43
CA GLY A 165 -6.17 -0.42 -6.90
C GLY A 165 -7.51 0.11 -7.38
N SER A 166 -7.90 1.28 -6.87
CA SER A 166 -9.20 1.92 -7.03
C SER A 166 -9.32 2.81 -8.28
N THR A 167 -8.26 2.96 -9.09
CA THR A 167 -8.32 3.79 -10.31
C THR A 167 -8.93 3.01 -11.47
N GLY A 168 -10.17 3.34 -11.84
CA GLY A 168 -10.92 2.66 -12.91
C GLY A 168 -10.29 2.75 -14.30
N HIS A 169 -9.66 3.89 -14.63
CA HIS A 169 -8.93 4.13 -15.88
C HIS A 169 -7.42 4.17 -15.62
N THR A 170 -6.67 3.16 -16.04
CA THR A 170 -5.24 3.03 -15.71
C THR A 170 -4.48 2.27 -16.79
N THR A 171 -3.20 1.99 -16.57
CA THR A 171 -2.33 1.31 -17.54
C THR A 171 -1.58 0.16 -16.88
N VAL A 172 -1.55 -1.01 -17.53
CA VAL A 172 -0.67 -2.14 -17.18
C VAL A 172 0.51 -2.22 -18.14
N THR A 173 1.63 -2.76 -17.69
CA THR A 173 2.82 -2.98 -18.54
C THR A 173 3.03 -4.47 -18.72
N MET A 174 3.02 -4.95 -19.96
CA MET A 174 3.05 -6.38 -20.29
C MET A 174 4.46 -6.96 -20.16
N ASN A 175 4.94 -7.17 -18.93
CA ASN A 175 6.24 -7.79 -18.65
C ASN A 175 6.15 -9.33 -18.53
N GLY A 176 4.92 -9.85 -18.49
CA GLY A 176 4.55 -11.25 -18.54
C GLY A 176 3.05 -11.38 -18.79
N PRO A 177 2.48 -12.60 -18.80
CA PRO A 177 1.02 -12.78 -18.83
C PRO A 177 0.38 -12.10 -17.62
N ILE A 178 -0.72 -11.39 -17.83
CA ILE A 178 -1.43 -10.63 -16.79
C ILE A 178 -2.88 -11.08 -16.71
N THR A 179 -3.41 -11.17 -15.49
CA THR A 179 -4.85 -11.25 -15.23
C THR A 179 -5.30 -10.02 -14.46
N GLN A 180 -6.30 -9.30 -14.97
CA GLN A 180 -6.96 -8.15 -14.32
C GLN A 180 -8.44 -8.46 -14.10
N SER A 181 -8.93 -8.21 -12.89
CA SER A 181 -10.34 -8.37 -12.53
C SER A 181 -10.88 -7.08 -11.94
N ALA A 182 -11.94 -6.51 -12.51
CA ALA A 182 -12.64 -5.35 -11.97
C ALA A 182 -13.77 -5.78 -11.02
N ALA A 183 -13.89 -5.13 -9.88
CA ALA A 183 -15.02 -5.26 -8.98
C ALA A 183 -15.93 -4.01 -9.08
N PHE A 184 -17.24 -4.23 -9.00
CA PHE A 184 -18.26 -3.18 -8.98
C PHE A 184 -19.21 -3.42 -7.80
N GLU A 185 -19.76 -2.34 -7.27
CA GLU A 185 -20.67 -2.34 -6.12
C GLU A 185 -21.99 -1.69 -6.49
N ASP A 186 -23.10 -2.28 -6.05
CA ASP A 186 -24.46 -1.78 -6.28
C ASP A 186 -24.71 -0.54 -5.40
N GLU A 187 -25.04 0.60 -6.02
CA GLU A 187 -25.33 1.87 -5.34
C GLU A 187 -26.72 1.89 -4.69
N SER A 188 -27.62 0.97 -5.04
CA SER A 188 -28.94 0.83 -4.41
C SER A 188 -28.90 0.00 -3.13
N THR A 189 -27.83 -0.77 -2.95
CA THR A 189 -27.52 -1.38 -1.65
C THR A 189 -26.79 -0.35 -0.80
N PRO A 190 -27.23 -0.07 0.46
CA PRO A 190 -26.34 0.63 1.39
C PRO A 190 -25.01 -0.12 1.42
N PRO A 191 -23.87 0.56 1.63
CA PRO A 191 -22.58 -0.11 1.72
C PRO A 191 -22.74 -1.34 2.60
N PRO A 192 -22.09 -2.49 2.26
CA PRO A 192 -22.16 -3.66 3.11
C PRO A 192 -21.95 -3.17 4.54
N PRO A 193 -22.83 -3.58 5.49
CA PRO A 193 -22.66 -3.14 6.87
C PRO A 193 -21.20 -3.42 7.21
N PRO A 194 -20.54 -2.48 7.91
CA PRO A 194 -19.18 -2.70 8.31
C PRO A 194 -18.98 -4.13 8.80
N PRO A 195 -17.80 -4.74 8.57
CA PRO A 195 -17.46 -5.95 9.32
C PRO A 195 -17.88 -5.70 10.77
N PRO A 196 -18.58 -6.66 11.43
CA PRO A 196 -19.12 -6.43 12.76
C PRO A 196 -18.02 -5.80 13.61
N PRO A 197 -18.30 -4.71 14.36
CA PRO A 197 -17.27 -3.97 15.06
C PRO A 197 -16.36 -4.95 15.78
N ALA A 198 -15.06 -4.84 15.52
CA ALA A 198 -14.10 -5.66 16.24
C ALA A 198 -14.33 -5.42 17.75
N SER A 199 -14.25 -6.47 18.57
CA SER A 199 -14.60 -6.33 19.99
C SER A 199 -13.64 -5.31 20.63
N GLY A 200 -14.15 -4.29 21.32
CA GLY A 200 -13.32 -3.21 21.89
C GLY A 200 -12.77 -2.19 20.88
N ILE A 201 -12.57 -0.95 21.34
CA ILE A 201 -12.27 0.20 20.48
C ILE A 201 -10.83 0.21 19.94
N TRP A 202 -9.90 -0.50 20.60
CA TRP A 202 -8.49 -0.56 20.25
C TRP A 202 -8.02 -1.98 19.97
N ILE A 203 -8.40 -2.92 20.84
CA ILE A 203 -8.15 -4.36 20.74
C ILE A 203 -9.15 -5.09 21.61
N GLY A 204 -9.59 -6.27 21.16
CA GLY A 204 -10.56 -7.12 21.85
C GLY A 204 -9.98 -8.02 22.91
N GLU A 205 -10.82 -8.49 23.84
CA GLU A 205 -10.42 -9.48 24.84
C GLU A 205 -10.00 -10.81 24.19
N ASP A 206 -10.71 -11.22 23.13
CA ASP A 206 -10.42 -12.42 22.35
C ASP A 206 -9.11 -12.29 21.57
N GLU A 207 -8.84 -11.12 20.97
CA GLU A 207 -7.57 -10.81 20.32
C GLU A 207 -6.42 -10.82 21.34
N LEU A 208 -6.60 -10.17 22.49
CA LEU A 208 -5.61 -10.14 23.58
C LEU A 208 -5.29 -11.55 24.08
N ALA A 209 -6.28 -12.44 24.20
CA ALA A 209 -6.08 -13.81 24.66
C ALA A 209 -5.13 -14.62 23.77
N LEU A 210 -5.06 -14.29 22.47
CA LEU A 210 -4.19 -14.93 21.49
C LEU A 210 -2.75 -14.41 21.51
N LEU A 211 -2.50 -13.22 22.07
CA LEU A 211 -1.17 -12.62 22.05
C LEU A 211 -0.19 -13.32 22.99
N PRO A 212 1.10 -13.43 22.61
CA PRO A 212 2.11 -14.11 23.41
C PRO A 212 2.39 -13.36 24.72
N MET A 213 2.50 -14.10 25.82
CA MET A 213 2.93 -13.59 27.13
C MET A 213 4.44 -13.75 27.32
N SER A 214 5.21 -13.54 26.26
CA SER A 214 6.67 -13.68 26.22
C SER A 214 7.26 -12.74 25.18
N GLY A 215 8.58 -12.50 25.27
CA GLY A 215 9.28 -11.59 24.36
C GLY A 215 9.35 -10.16 24.89
N ALA A 216 10.11 -9.32 24.18
CA ALA A 216 10.46 -7.98 24.64
C ALA A 216 9.22 -7.07 24.80
N ASP A 217 8.30 -7.09 23.83
CA ASP A 217 7.09 -6.26 23.85
C ASP A 217 6.15 -6.64 25.02
N TRP A 218 5.91 -7.93 25.26
CA TRP A 218 5.15 -8.36 26.45
C TRP A 218 5.87 -8.02 27.76
N SER A 219 7.20 -8.17 27.81
CA SER A 219 7.98 -7.87 29.02
C SER A 219 7.85 -6.39 29.39
N GLN A 220 7.82 -5.49 28.40
CA GLN A 220 7.56 -4.07 28.60
C GLN A 220 6.14 -3.82 29.13
N VAL A 221 5.11 -4.41 28.51
CA VAL A 221 3.70 -4.30 28.97
C VAL A 221 3.55 -4.80 30.41
N SER A 222 4.10 -5.97 30.72
CA SER A 222 4.01 -6.57 32.05
C SER A 222 4.77 -5.76 33.10
N SER A 223 5.95 -5.24 32.78
CA SER A 223 6.75 -4.41 33.68
C SER A 223 6.06 -3.08 33.98
N ASP A 224 5.61 -2.38 32.94
CA ASP A 224 4.92 -1.10 33.10
C ASP A 224 3.57 -1.28 33.81
N GLY A 225 2.83 -2.36 33.50
CA GLY A 225 1.58 -2.69 34.16
C GLY A 225 1.76 -2.96 35.65
N ALA A 226 2.92 -3.47 36.08
CA ALA A 226 3.26 -3.66 37.49
C ALA A 226 3.78 -2.39 38.18
N ALA A 227 4.28 -1.41 37.44
CA ALA A 227 4.83 -0.16 37.99
C ALA A 227 3.76 0.70 38.69
N ASN A 228 4.22 1.61 39.55
CA ASN A 228 3.40 2.62 40.22
C ASN A 228 3.73 3.99 39.61
N PRO A 229 2.88 4.55 38.72
CA PRO A 229 3.11 5.85 38.13
C PRO A 229 2.97 7.00 39.14
N SER A 230 3.41 8.20 38.75
CA SER A 230 3.15 9.45 39.47
C SER A 230 1.66 9.77 39.53
N THR A 231 1.23 10.73 40.35
CA THR A 231 -0.18 11.17 40.41
C THR A 231 -0.76 11.48 39.02
N PRO A 232 -2.00 11.05 38.71
CA PRO A 232 -2.64 11.35 37.43
C PRO A 232 -2.73 12.85 37.19
N ASN A 233 -2.43 13.26 35.95
CA ASN A 233 -2.54 14.64 35.49
C ASN A 233 -2.83 14.68 33.99
N VAL A 234 -4.11 14.57 33.62
CA VAL A 234 -4.57 14.63 32.23
C VAL A 234 -4.24 15.98 31.57
N GLY A 235 -4.14 17.04 32.36
CA GLY A 235 -3.82 18.38 31.88
C GLY A 235 -2.36 18.60 31.48
N SER A 236 -1.46 17.68 31.84
CA SER A 236 -0.03 17.76 31.54
C SER A 236 0.33 16.87 30.36
N GLN A 237 0.75 17.48 29.25
CA GLN A 237 1.24 16.76 28.06
C GLN A 237 2.45 15.82 28.30
N ASP A 238 3.13 16.00 29.44
CA ASP A 238 4.32 15.23 29.82
C ASP A 238 4.03 14.20 30.92
N SER A 239 2.77 14.11 31.37
CA SER A 239 2.33 13.01 32.22
C SER A 239 2.48 11.69 31.47
N GLN A 240 2.84 10.64 32.22
CA GLN A 240 2.94 9.28 31.70
C GLN A 240 1.94 8.34 32.40
N HIS A 241 1.09 8.87 33.27
CA HIS A 241 0.20 8.04 34.09
C HIS A 241 -0.78 7.23 33.23
N ASP A 242 -1.26 7.80 32.13
CA ASP A 242 -2.11 7.13 31.13
C ASP A 242 -1.40 5.92 30.49
N ILE A 243 -0.11 6.04 30.17
CA ILE A 243 0.72 4.97 29.60
C ILE A 243 0.76 3.78 30.56
N TYR A 244 1.11 4.01 31.83
CA TYR A 244 1.14 2.93 32.83
C TYR A 244 -0.24 2.38 33.17
N THR A 245 -1.29 3.23 33.12
CA THR A 245 -2.69 2.81 33.31
C THR A 245 -3.12 1.86 32.18
N LEU A 246 -2.79 2.17 30.93
CA LEU A 246 -3.06 1.31 29.79
C LEU A 246 -2.33 -0.04 29.92
N ALA A 247 -1.06 -0.05 30.34
CA ALA A 247 -0.33 -1.29 30.60
C ALA A 247 -0.99 -2.13 31.70
N ALA A 248 -1.45 -1.49 32.79
CA ALA A 248 -2.16 -2.17 33.87
C ALA A 248 -3.50 -2.75 33.38
N ALA A 249 -4.24 -2.04 32.52
CA ALA A 249 -5.47 -2.55 31.91
C ALA A 249 -5.21 -3.73 30.95
N LEU A 250 -4.19 -3.63 30.10
CA LEU A 250 -3.78 -4.71 29.20
C LEU A 250 -3.38 -5.99 29.96
N THR A 251 -2.62 -5.84 31.07
CA THR A 251 -2.29 -7.00 31.92
C THR A 251 -3.52 -7.55 32.65
N CYS A 252 -4.45 -6.70 33.10
CA CYS A 252 -5.69 -7.14 33.71
C CYS A 252 -6.49 -8.05 32.78
N VAL A 253 -6.77 -7.60 31.57
CA VAL A 253 -7.54 -8.39 30.60
C VAL A 253 -6.76 -9.64 30.17
N ARG A 254 -5.44 -9.53 29.98
CA ARG A 254 -4.63 -10.63 29.47
C ARG A 254 -4.44 -11.78 30.45
N ASN A 255 -4.16 -11.48 31.72
CA ASN A 255 -3.76 -12.47 32.72
C ASN A 255 -4.27 -12.18 34.14
N ASN A 256 -5.30 -11.35 34.27
CA ASN A 256 -5.93 -10.98 35.54
C ASN A 256 -4.97 -10.28 36.54
N ALA A 257 -3.85 -9.75 36.06
CA ALA A 257 -2.92 -8.98 36.90
C ALA A 257 -3.30 -7.50 36.95
N ASN A 258 -3.04 -6.82 38.06
CA ASN A 258 -3.22 -5.37 38.20
C ASN A 258 -4.67 -4.84 38.03
N CYS A 259 -5.71 -5.67 37.95
CA CYS A 259 -7.08 -5.24 37.68
C CYS A 259 -7.62 -4.14 38.60
N THR A 260 -7.51 -4.32 39.92
CA THR A 260 -7.94 -3.31 40.90
C THR A 260 -7.16 -2.01 40.73
N LYS A 261 -5.85 -2.12 40.47
CA LYS A 261 -4.97 -0.97 40.25
C LYS A 261 -5.39 -0.20 38.99
N ALA A 262 -5.54 -0.90 37.87
CA ALA A 262 -5.93 -0.32 36.58
C ALA A 262 -7.26 0.44 36.70
N ARG A 263 -8.29 -0.16 37.31
CA ARG A 263 -9.58 0.50 37.58
C ARG A 263 -9.41 1.76 38.43
N SER A 264 -8.68 1.65 39.55
CA SER A 264 -8.46 2.80 40.45
C SER A 264 -7.70 3.95 39.77
N GLN A 265 -6.78 3.63 38.86
CA GLN A 265 -5.99 4.61 38.11
C GLN A 265 -6.85 5.38 37.09
N VAL A 266 -7.76 4.71 36.39
CA VAL A 266 -8.72 5.38 35.50
C VAL A 266 -9.64 6.31 36.30
N VAL A 267 -10.17 5.84 37.43
CA VAL A 267 -11.05 6.65 38.30
C VAL A 267 -10.30 7.86 38.89
N ALA A 268 -9.03 7.69 39.27
CA ALA A 268 -8.22 8.76 39.83
C ALA A 268 -7.86 9.87 38.81
N ALA A 269 -8.00 9.61 37.50
CA ALA A 269 -7.75 10.60 36.46
C ALA A 269 -8.88 11.63 36.31
N ILE A 270 -10.08 11.31 36.79
CA ILE A 270 -11.26 12.17 36.70
C ILE A 270 -10.98 13.52 37.36
N GLY A 271 -11.16 14.62 36.60
CA GLY A 271 -11.00 15.98 37.10
C GLY A 271 -9.57 16.49 37.13
N THR A 272 -8.60 15.71 36.64
CA THR A 272 -7.18 16.11 36.61
C THR A 272 -6.78 16.89 35.35
N GLU A 273 -7.73 17.09 34.41
CA GLU A 273 -7.50 17.83 33.16
C GLU A 273 -7.30 19.36 33.34
N GLY A 274 -7.92 19.95 34.37
CA GLY A 274 -7.94 21.40 34.57
C GLY A 274 -8.46 22.19 33.36
N ASN A 275 -8.02 23.44 33.22
CA ASN A 275 -8.33 24.31 32.06
C ASN A 275 -7.17 24.34 31.05
N ASN A 276 -6.49 23.21 30.86
CA ASN A 276 -5.34 23.11 29.96
C ASN A 276 -5.78 23.02 28.49
N ARG A 277 -4.84 23.34 27.59
CA ARG A 277 -5.08 23.31 26.14
C ARG A 277 -5.40 21.92 25.61
N TRP A 278 -6.17 21.86 24.52
CA TRP A 278 -6.58 20.59 23.90
C TRP A 278 -5.42 19.66 23.55
N LEU A 279 -4.27 20.19 23.09
CA LEU A 279 -3.09 19.36 22.82
C LEU A 279 -2.63 18.56 24.04
N ALA A 280 -2.62 19.18 25.22
CA ALA A 280 -2.12 18.54 26.43
C ALA A 280 -3.05 17.43 26.91
N ILE A 281 -4.34 17.72 26.90
CA ILE A 281 -5.38 16.76 27.25
C ILE A 281 -5.39 15.61 26.24
N SER A 282 -5.31 15.91 24.94
CA SER A 282 -5.46 14.90 23.90
C SER A 282 -4.32 13.90 23.85
N ARG A 283 -3.10 14.31 24.22
CA ARG A 283 -1.95 13.38 24.33
C ARG A 283 -2.08 12.39 25.48
N ASN A 284 -2.89 12.67 26.50
CA ASN A 284 -3.02 11.80 27.68
C ASN A 284 -4.34 11.04 27.74
N LEU A 285 -5.40 11.58 27.12
CA LEU A 285 -6.75 11.06 27.32
C LEU A 285 -6.96 9.69 26.64
N GLY A 286 -6.27 9.43 25.53
CA GLY A 286 -6.45 8.22 24.73
C GLY A 286 -6.15 6.94 25.51
N GLY A 287 -5.05 6.92 26.26
CA GLY A 287 -4.69 5.78 27.11
C GLY A 287 -5.77 5.45 28.15
N TYR A 288 -6.41 6.47 28.74
CA TYR A 288 -7.51 6.25 29.68
C TYR A 288 -8.79 5.76 29.02
N ILE A 289 -9.16 6.29 27.84
CA ILE A 289 -10.36 5.83 27.13
C ILE A 289 -10.20 4.35 26.74
N ILE A 290 -9.04 3.98 26.21
CA ILE A 290 -8.74 2.58 25.85
C ILE A 290 -8.71 1.69 27.10
N ALA A 291 -8.08 2.14 28.19
CA ALA A 291 -8.08 1.39 29.45
C ALA A 291 -9.50 1.23 30.03
N ALA A 292 -10.35 2.25 29.93
CA ALA A 292 -11.73 2.19 30.39
C ALA A 292 -12.55 1.17 29.57
N ASP A 293 -12.31 1.10 28.26
CA ASP A 293 -12.95 0.14 27.36
C ASP A 293 -12.57 -1.30 27.71
N LEU A 294 -11.26 -1.56 27.81
CA LEU A 294 -10.70 -2.86 28.21
C LEU A 294 -11.20 -3.34 29.57
N LEU A 295 -11.45 -2.42 30.51
CA LEU A 295 -11.93 -2.74 31.85
C LEU A 295 -13.47 -2.79 31.95
N GLY A 296 -14.18 -2.51 30.86
CA GLY A 296 -15.64 -2.44 30.85
C GLY A 296 -16.21 -1.39 31.81
N LEU A 297 -15.56 -0.23 31.96
CA LEU A 297 -15.98 0.86 32.84
C LEU A 297 -17.12 1.70 32.25
N ARG A 298 -18.23 1.03 31.93
CA ARG A 298 -19.40 1.60 31.24
C ARG A 298 -20.47 2.07 32.21
N ASP A 299 -21.32 2.97 31.77
CA ASP A 299 -22.52 3.33 32.52
C ASP A 299 -23.40 2.10 32.75
N ASP A 300 -23.68 1.79 34.03
CA ASP A 300 -24.51 0.69 34.47
C ASP A 300 -25.85 1.16 35.08
N GLY A 301 -26.16 2.45 34.95
CA GLY A 301 -27.34 3.09 35.50
C GLY A 301 -27.22 3.49 36.97
N ASN A 302 -26.12 3.15 37.64
CA ASN A 302 -25.83 3.63 39.00
C ASN A 302 -24.84 4.81 38.93
N PRO A 303 -25.27 6.06 39.19
CA PRO A 303 -24.40 7.25 39.03
C PRO A 303 -23.16 7.24 39.94
N ASP A 304 -23.15 6.45 41.02
CA ASP A 304 -22.03 6.32 41.94
C ASP A 304 -21.04 5.20 41.55
N SER A 305 -21.37 4.37 40.55
CA SER A 305 -20.47 3.32 40.07
C SER A 305 -19.24 3.94 39.40
N ASP A 306 -18.10 3.25 39.48
CA ASP A 306 -16.89 3.70 38.79
C ASP A 306 -17.12 3.78 37.27
N GLY A 307 -17.92 2.88 36.70
CA GLY A 307 -18.24 2.86 35.28
C GLY A 307 -19.04 4.10 34.85
N SER A 308 -20.15 4.41 35.51
CA SER A 308 -20.96 5.60 35.20
C SER A 308 -20.18 6.90 35.40
N ARG A 309 -19.33 6.98 36.43
CA ARG A 309 -18.47 8.15 36.68
C ARG A 309 -17.42 8.34 35.58
N VAL A 310 -16.77 7.26 35.15
CA VAL A 310 -15.75 7.29 34.08
C VAL A 310 -16.39 7.64 32.74
N GLU A 311 -17.51 7.01 32.37
CA GLU A 311 -18.20 7.31 31.13
C GLU A 311 -18.71 8.76 31.09
N ALA A 312 -19.30 9.25 32.19
CA ALA A 312 -19.73 10.65 32.28
C ALA A 312 -18.55 11.62 32.12
N TRP A 313 -17.39 11.31 32.71
CA TRP A 313 -16.16 12.09 32.55
C TRP A 313 -15.67 12.10 31.10
N ILE A 314 -15.56 10.93 30.44
CA ILE A 314 -15.15 10.81 29.04
C ILE A 314 -16.12 11.57 28.12
N ARG A 315 -17.43 11.36 28.29
CA ARG A 315 -18.49 12.04 27.52
C ARG A 315 -18.43 13.56 27.68
N SER A 316 -18.07 14.06 28.86
CA SER A 316 -18.01 15.49 29.14
C SER A 316 -17.04 16.25 28.22
N PHE A 317 -16.01 15.60 27.68
CA PHE A 317 -15.06 16.26 26.77
C PHE A 317 -15.68 16.72 25.46
N LEU A 318 -16.77 16.10 24.99
CA LEU A 318 -17.49 16.56 23.79
C LEU A 318 -18.14 17.94 23.96
N THR A 319 -18.46 18.32 25.19
CA THR A 319 -19.17 19.58 25.52
C THR A 319 -18.30 20.58 26.27
N ARG A 320 -17.08 20.21 26.67
CA ARG A 320 -16.16 21.14 27.32
C ARG A 320 -15.63 22.17 26.34
N GLN A 321 -15.38 23.38 26.84
CA GLN A 321 -14.64 24.39 26.10
C GLN A 321 -13.27 24.59 26.74
N LEU A 322 -12.22 24.25 26.01
CA LEU A 322 -10.83 24.34 26.48
C LEU A 322 -10.00 25.14 25.49
N PRO A 323 -8.87 25.73 25.92
CA PRO A 323 -8.05 26.56 25.05
C PRO A 323 -7.55 25.79 23.83
N ASP A 324 -7.78 26.36 22.66
CA ASP A 324 -7.15 25.94 21.42
C ASP A 324 -5.62 26.04 21.51
N ASN A 325 -4.90 25.11 20.87
CA ASN A 325 -3.44 25.06 20.97
C ASN A 325 -2.75 26.29 20.35
N ASN A 326 -3.32 26.85 19.28
CA ASN A 326 -2.68 27.89 18.48
C ASN A 326 -3.16 29.29 18.87
N THR A 327 -4.46 29.43 19.12
CA THR A 327 -5.12 30.72 19.37
C THR A 327 -5.37 30.99 20.85
N GLY A 328 -5.38 29.95 21.70
CA GLY A 328 -5.75 30.05 23.12
C GLY A 328 -7.24 30.32 23.36
N VAL A 329 -8.05 30.44 22.30
CA VAL A 329 -9.50 30.65 22.41
C VAL A 329 -10.16 29.37 22.86
N ASN A 330 -11.06 29.47 23.84
CA ASN A 330 -11.82 28.32 24.32
C ASN A 330 -12.78 27.83 23.23
N ARG A 331 -12.70 26.53 22.90
CA ARG A 331 -13.57 25.87 21.93
C ARG A 331 -13.87 24.43 22.34
N HIS A 332 -14.95 23.88 21.80
CA HIS A 332 -15.20 22.44 21.87
C HIS A 332 -14.10 21.67 21.14
N ILE A 333 -13.84 20.44 21.59
CA ILE A 333 -13.05 19.51 20.80
C ILE A 333 -13.76 19.29 19.46
N GLY A 334 -12.99 19.34 18.37
CA GLY A 334 -13.48 19.07 17.03
C GLY A 334 -12.64 17.97 16.40
N PRO A 335 -13.23 17.12 15.54
CA PRO A 335 -12.44 16.16 14.81
C PRO A 335 -11.61 16.90 13.75
N PHE A 336 -10.29 16.98 13.93
CA PHE A 336 -9.34 17.57 12.98
C PHE A 336 -9.63 19.02 12.55
N HIS A 337 -9.63 19.98 13.47
CA HIS A 337 -9.90 21.39 13.13
C HIS A 337 -8.81 22.09 12.27
N SER A 338 -7.64 21.47 12.12
CA SER A 338 -6.56 21.96 11.25
C SER A 338 -5.71 20.78 10.75
N GLY A 339 -4.81 21.03 9.80
CA GLY A 339 -3.83 20.05 9.33
C GLY A 339 -2.75 19.70 10.36
N SER A 340 -2.69 20.41 11.50
CA SER A 340 -1.58 20.30 12.45
C SER A 340 -1.62 19.01 13.29
N ASN A 341 -0.45 18.59 13.76
CA ASN A 341 -0.33 17.50 14.74
C ASN A 341 -1.25 17.68 15.96
N ALA A 342 -1.46 18.88 16.48
CA ALA A 342 -2.34 19.10 17.62
C ALA A 342 -3.80 18.75 17.28
N ALA A 343 -4.27 19.15 16.11
CA ALA A 343 -5.60 18.77 15.63
C ALA A 343 -5.71 17.28 15.31
N ALA A 344 -4.62 16.62 14.89
CA ALA A 344 -4.60 15.17 14.73
C ALA A 344 -4.77 14.42 16.06
N GLN A 345 -4.19 14.94 17.15
CA GLN A 345 -4.41 14.41 18.50
C GLN A 345 -5.88 14.59 18.94
N GLU A 346 -6.48 15.76 18.68
CA GLU A 346 -7.90 15.99 18.94
C GLU A 346 -8.79 15.04 18.11
N GLY A 347 -8.45 14.81 16.84
CA GLY A 347 -9.17 13.89 15.96
C GLY A 347 -9.21 12.45 16.49
N PHE A 348 -8.06 11.96 17.00
CA PHE A 348 -8.00 10.67 17.68
C PHE A 348 -8.92 10.60 18.89
N ILE A 349 -8.85 11.59 19.79
CA ILE A 349 -9.68 11.60 21.00
C ILE A 349 -11.16 11.72 20.66
N TYR A 350 -11.53 12.53 19.68
CA TYR A 350 -12.92 12.68 19.25
C TYR A 350 -13.49 11.33 18.76
N ALA A 351 -12.74 10.62 17.92
CA ALA A 351 -13.11 9.29 17.44
C ALA A 351 -13.16 8.28 18.60
N ALA A 352 -12.16 8.28 19.49
CA ALA A 352 -12.08 7.37 20.64
C ALA A 352 -13.25 7.57 21.62
N ILE A 353 -13.65 8.82 21.88
CA ILE A 353 -14.85 9.10 22.68
C ILE A 353 -16.07 8.50 21.97
N GLY A 354 -16.30 8.83 20.70
CA GLY A 354 -17.46 8.33 19.94
C GLY A 354 -17.56 6.80 19.91
N ALA A 355 -16.44 6.11 19.67
CA ALA A 355 -16.35 4.65 19.71
C ALA A 355 -16.61 4.11 21.12
N TYR A 356 -16.04 4.76 22.14
CA TYR A 356 -16.29 4.40 23.53
C TYR A 356 -17.78 4.49 23.82
N ILE A 357 -18.39 5.68 23.80
CA ILE A 357 -19.80 5.87 24.17
C ILE A 357 -20.81 5.29 23.16
N ASN A 358 -20.34 4.58 22.13
CA ASN A 358 -21.13 4.01 21.04
C ASN A 358 -22.10 5.03 20.40
N ASP A 359 -21.60 6.24 20.15
CA ASP A 359 -22.37 7.33 19.57
C ASP A 359 -22.09 7.46 18.08
N THR A 360 -23.01 6.96 17.26
CA THR A 360 -22.91 6.96 15.80
C THR A 360 -22.84 8.37 15.22
N SER A 361 -23.45 9.37 15.88
CA SER A 361 -23.39 10.75 15.38
C SER A 361 -21.99 11.35 15.53
N VAL A 362 -21.34 11.07 16.65
CA VAL A 362 -19.95 11.47 16.92
C VAL A 362 -19.01 10.74 15.96
N LEU A 363 -19.22 9.43 15.75
CA LEU A 363 -18.42 8.63 14.83
C LEU A 363 -18.55 9.06 13.37
N ASN A 364 -19.77 9.33 12.88
CA ASN A 364 -19.99 9.83 11.52
C ASN A 364 -19.26 11.15 11.28
N ARG A 365 -19.34 12.07 12.25
CA ARG A 365 -18.63 13.35 12.17
C ARG A 365 -17.11 13.16 12.22
N ALA A 366 -16.61 12.25 13.06
CA ALA A 366 -15.20 11.88 13.12
C ALA A 366 -14.72 11.31 11.78
N TRP A 367 -15.52 10.45 11.16
CA TRP A 367 -15.23 9.83 9.88
C TRP A 367 -15.16 10.86 8.75
N ASP A 368 -16.17 11.71 8.60
CA ASP A 368 -16.17 12.76 7.58
C ASP A 368 -14.94 13.67 7.68
N ALA A 369 -14.61 14.11 8.90
CA ALA A 369 -13.41 14.91 9.14
C ALA A 369 -12.11 14.15 8.83
N PHE A 370 -12.03 12.86 9.20
CA PHE A 370 -10.87 12.03 8.90
C PHE A 370 -10.67 11.89 7.39
N ARG A 371 -11.75 11.66 6.62
CA ARG A 371 -11.70 11.59 5.15
C ARG A 371 -11.22 12.90 4.53
N THR A 372 -11.72 14.05 5.01
CA THR A 372 -11.26 15.37 4.57
C THR A 372 -9.77 15.57 4.88
N TYR A 373 -9.33 15.22 6.10
CA TYR A 373 -7.91 15.29 6.49
C TYR A 373 -7.03 14.39 5.59
N ALA A 374 -7.50 13.17 5.30
CA ALA A 374 -6.82 12.18 4.46
C ALA A 374 -6.81 12.52 2.96
N CYS A 375 -7.53 13.57 2.53
CA CYS A 375 -7.70 13.97 1.12
C CYS A 375 -8.59 13.03 0.29
N ASP A 376 -9.67 12.52 0.87
CA ASP A 376 -10.73 11.88 0.06
C ASP A 376 -11.52 12.97 -0.70
N PRO A 377 -11.52 12.98 -2.04
CA PRO A 377 -12.21 13.99 -2.84
C PRO A 377 -13.74 13.93 -2.69
N THR A 378 -14.29 12.86 -2.11
CA THR A 378 -15.72 12.68 -1.85
C THR A 378 -16.13 13.05 -0.43
N ALA A 379 -15.19 13.48 0.41
CA ALA A 379 -15.47 13.86 1.78
C ALA A 379 -16.24 15.19 1.86
N PRO A 380 -17.27 15.31 2.71
CA PRO A 380 -17.86 16.59 3.02
C PRO A 380 -16.92 17.38 3.93
N ASP A 381 -16.47 18.57 3.49
CA ASP A 381 -15.63 19.46 4.30
C ASP A 381 -16.48 20.26 5.31
N ASN A 382 -17.08 19.56 6.27
CA ASN A 382 -17.94 20.17 7.30
C ASN A 382 -17.14 20.88 8.40
N GLU A 383 -15.89 20.45 8.64
CA GLU A 383 -15.06 20.97 9.73
C GLU A 383 -14.24 22.21 9.32
N ASN A 384 -14.18 22.54 8.03
CA ASN A 384 -13.36 23.63 7.48
C ASN A 384 -11.91 23.52 7.96
N ILE A 385 -11.28 22.38 7.70
CA ILE A 385 -9.94 22.04 8.22
C ILE A 385 -8.93 23.11 7.78
N ASP A 386 -8.34 23.83 8.73
CA ASP A 386 -7.34 24.87 8.41
C ASP A 386 -6.00 24.28 7.94
N LEU A 387 -5.67 24.53 6.68
CA LEU A 387 -4.45 24.10 5.99
C LEU A 387 -3.53 25.26 5.61
N ALA A 388 -3.83 26.49 6.05
CA ALA A 388 -3.15 27.70 5.59
C ALA A 388 -1.64 27.68 5.82
N ALA A 389 -1.19 27.11 6.95
CA ALA A 389 0.24 27.02 7.27
C ALA A 389 1.01 26.12 6.28
N GLY A 390 0.47 24.94 5.92
CA GLY A 390 1.08 24.05 4.94
C GLY A 390 1.11 24.66 3.54
N VAL A 391 0.04 25.35 3.15
CA VAL A 391 -0.04 26.10 1.88
C VAL A 391 0.99 27.23 1.84
N ALA A 392 1.07 28.05 2.89
CA ALA A 392 2.03 29.14 2.99
C ALA A 392 3.49 28.63 2.96
N GLY A 393 3.75 27.46 3.56
CA GLY A 393 5.03 26.76 3.44
C GLY A 393 5.34 26.28 2.02
N GLY A 394 4.35 26.19 1.14
CA GLY A 394 4.47 25.69 -0.23
C GLY A 394 4.45 24.17 -0.31
N TRP A 395 3.94 23.47 0.71
CA TRP A 395 3.95 22.00 0.79
C TRP A 395 2.70 21.33 0.21
N ALA A 396 1.61 22.08 0.00
CA ALA A 396 0.40 21.56 -0.62
C ALA A 396 0.62 21.15 -2.08
N TYR A 397 0.04 20.05 -2.53
CA TYR A 397 0.09 19.66 -3.95
C TYR A 397 -0.66 20.65 -4.85
N ASN A 398 -1.75 21.23 -4.34
CA ASN A 398 -2.57 22.24 -5.00
C ASN A 398 -2.91 23.34 -4.00
N ASP A 399 -2.34 24.53 -4.20
CA ASP A 399 -2.52 25.64 -3.26
C ASP A 399 -3.95 26.20 -3.27
N SER A 400 -4.73 25.98 -4.34
CA SER A 400 -6.14 26.41 -4.45
C SER A 400 -7.13 25.38 -3.89
N SER A 401 -6.71 24.13 -3.72
CA SER A 401 -7.53 23.05 -3.15
C SER A 401 -6.63 22.10 -2.36
N PRO A 402 -6.04 22.57 -1.25
CA PRO A 402 -5.07 21.80 -0.49
C PRO A 402 -5.72 20.65 0.29
N CYS A 403 -4.89 19.71 0.72
CA CYS A 403 -5.27 18.63 1.63
C CYS A 403 -4.23 18.49 2.74
N ALA A 404 -4.61 17.94 3.90
CA ALA A 404 -3.65 17.73 4.99
C ALA A 404 -2.59 16.69 4.62
N VAL A 405 -3.02 15.55 4.05
CA VAL A 405 -2.15 14.55 3.41
C VAL A 405 -2.17 14.75 1.91
N ASN A 406 -1.02 14.98 1.29
CA ASN A 406 -0.95 15.13 -0.17
C ASN A 406 -1.38 13.83 -0.90
N PRO A 407 -2.14 13.92 -2.01
CA PRO A 407 -2.65 12.77 -2.78
C PRO A 407 -1.58 11.84 -3.36
N LEU A 408 -2.01 10.65 -3.75
CA LEU A 408 -1.19 9.67 -4.48
C LEU A 408 -0.62 10.31 -5.76
N ASN A 409 0.64 9.99 -6.08
CA ASN A 409 1.38 10.47 -7.25
C ASN A 409 1.58 12.00 -7.32
N SER A 410 1.34 12.72 -6.24
CA SER A 410 1.58 14.16 -6.23
C SER A 410 3.08 14.48 -6.26
N THR A 411 3.45 15.38 -7.17
CA THR A 411 4.82 15.91 -7.31
C THR A 411 4.79 17.42 -7.27
N LYS A 412 5.88 18.05 -6.81
CA LYS A 412 6.01 19.50 -6.82
C LYS A 412 7.36 19.94 -7.35
N VAL A 413 7.36 21.06 -8.07
CA VAL A 413 8.58 21.73 -8.54
C VAL A 413 9.04 22.66 -7.44
N VAL A 414 10.33 22.63 -7.12
CA VAL A 414 10.90 23.56 -6.14
C VAL A 414 10.85 24.99 -6.72
N PRO A 415 10.21 25.95 -6.02
CA PRO A 415 10.10 27.33 -6.48
C PRO A 415 11.46 28.02 -6.69
N GLY A 416 11.50 28.98 -7.61
CA GLY A 416 12.66 29.85 -7.80
C GLY A 416 13.07 30.56 -6.51
N GLY A 417 14.38 30.68 -6.27
CA GLY A 417 14.92 31.32 -5.07
C GLY A 417 15.00 30.41 -3.83
N ARG A 418 14.68 29.12 -3.93
CA ARG A 418 14.87 28.11 -2.88
C ARG A 418 15.96 27.11 -3.26
N SER A 419 16.54 26.43 -2.26
CA SER A 419 17.49 25.33 -2.52
C SER A 419 16.82 24.26 -3.35
N GLY A 420 17.46 23.81 -4.43
CA GLY A 420 16.89 22.84 -5.37
C GLY A 420 15.96 23.43 -6.44
N ALA A 421 15.89 24.76 -6.60
CA ALA A 421 14.99 25.40 -7.57
C ALA A 421 14.99 24.74 -8.97
N GLY A 422 13.80 24.46 -9.49
CA GLY A 422 13.59 23.83 -10.79
C GLY A 422 13.60 22.30 -10.80
N THR A 423 14.02 21.63 -9.72
CA THR A 423 13.87 20.17 -9.60
C THR A 423 12.43 19.79 -9.22
N THR A 424 12.01 18.59 -9.61
CA THR A 424 10.69 18.04 -9.30
C THR A 424 10.86 16.84 -8.37
N HIS A 425 10.13 16.83 -7.26
CA HIS A 425 10.18 15.74 -6.28
C HIS A 425 8.77 15.28 -5.92
N SER A 426 8.67 14.02 -5.49
CA SER A 426 7.44 13.50 -4.91
C SER A 426 7.11 14.24 -3.61
N ILE A 427 5.84 14.55 -3.43
CA ILE A 427 5.24 15.02 -2.18
C ILE A 427 4.07 14.13 -1.75
N ASP A 428 3.93 12.96 -2.38
CA ASP A 428 2.94 11.92 -2.11
C ASP A 428 3.00 11.50 -0.64
N GLY A 429 1.89 11.69 0.09
CA GLY A 429 1.78 11.31 1.50
C GLY A 429 2.36 12.34 2.47
N ALA A 430 2.95 13.44 1.99
CA ALA A 430 3.45 14.48 2.87
C ALA A 430 2.30 15.13 3.66
N VAL A 431 2.43 15.18 4.99
CA VAL A 431 1.50 15.88 5.88
C VAL A 431 1.90 17.36 5.98
N ILE A 432 1.18 18.22 5.27
CA ILE A 432 1.68 19.54 4.87
C ILE A 432 1.95 20.50 6.03
N ASN A 433 1.07 20.51 7.06
CA ASN A 433 1.19 21.41 8.20
C ASN A 433 2.31 20.99 9.17
N ASP A 434 2.64 19.70 9.21
CA ASP A 434 3.68 19.17 10.08
C ASP A 434 5.04 19.23 9.42
N ILE A 435 5.15 18.87 8.12
CA ILE A 435 6.44 18.96 7.43
C ILE A 435 6.91 20.41 7.24
N GLN A 436 6.00 21.38 7.06
CA GLN A 436 6.38 22.79 6.97
C GLN A 436 7.04 23.33 8.25
N ARG A 437 6.94 22.61 9.38
CA ARG A 437 7.68 22.95 10.61
C ARG A 437 9.19 22.77 10.47
N GLY A 438 9.65 22.05 9.44
CA GLY A 438 11.06 22.04 9.01
C GLY A 438 11.43 23.27 8.16
N GLY A 439 10.46 24.00 7.64
CA GLY A 439 10.64 25.18 6.79
C GLY A 439 9.80 25.13 5.51
N ALA A 440 9.95 26.17 4.69
CA ALA A 440 9.28 26.24 3.40
C ALA A 440 9.77 25.14 2.44
N TYR A 441 8.91 24.66 1.56
CA TYR A 441 9.20 23.61 0.59
C TYR A 441 10.43 23.96 -0.26
N GLN A 442 11.47 23.14 -0.12
CA GLN A 442 12.75 23.24 -0.81
C GLN A 442 13.33 21.83 -0.92
N TRP A 443 14.41 21.68 -1.69
CA TRP A 443 15.14 20.43 -1.76
C TRP A 443 16.62 20.61 -1.37
N GLU A 444 17.14 19.87 -0.39
CA GLU A 444 16.48 18.85 0.44
C GLU A 444 15.59 19.46 1.56
N PRO A 445 14.49 18.79 1.97
CA PRO A 445 13.69 19.23 3.11
C PRO A 445 14.48 19.15 4.42
N ALA A 446 14.37 20.19 5.25
CA ALA A 446 14.94 20.15 6.59
C ALA A 446 14.09 19.28 7.52
N TYR A 447 14.78 18.50 8.36
CA TYR A 447 14.14 17.57 9.29
C TYR A 447 13.19 18.26 10.27
N THR A 448 12.09 17.58 10.59
CA THR A 448 11.19 17.99 11.66
C THR A 448 10.54 16.79 12.35
N ASP A 449 10.45 16.82 13.68
CA ASP A 449 9.81 15.77 14.48
C ASP A 449 8.28 15.80 14.40
N TYR A 450 7.69 16.92 13.97
CA TYR A 450 6.24 17.13 14.01
C TYR A 450 5.44 16.14 13.16
N VAL A 451 6.03 15.61 12.08
CA VAL A 451 5.39 14.58 11.23
C VAL A 451 5.08 13.30 12.01
N TYR A 452 5.94 12.93 12.97
CA TYR A 452 5.70 11.78 13.84
C TYR A 452 4.67 12.10 14.92
N THR A 453 4.67 13.31 15.46
CA THR A 453 3.66 13.78 16.42
C THR A 453 2.26 13.82 15.79
N GLY A 454 2.15 14.23 14.52
CA GLY A 454 0.89 14.21 13.78
C GLY A 454 0.43 12.78 13.47
N ALA A 455 1.35 11.92 13.02
CA ALA A 455 1.08 10.51 12.82
C ALA A 455 0.57 9.84 14.11
N ALA A 456 1.08 10.22 15.29
CA ALA A 456 0.64 9.70 16.58
C ALA A 456 -0.79 10.10 16.99
N GLY A 457 -1.45 10.98 16.24
CA GLY A 457 -2.89 11.25 16.36
C GLY A 457 -3.67 10.71 15.16
N PHE A 458 -3.21 10.99 13.95
CA PHE A 458 -3.88 10.57 12.72
C PHE A 458 -4.02 9.05 12.60
N ILE A 459 -2.96 8.29 12.92
CA ILE A 459 -2.96 6.83 12.74
C ILE A 459 -3.80 6.12 13.82
N PRO A 460 -3.71 6.47 15.11
CA PRO A 460 -4.66 5.97 16.11
C PRO A 460 -6.12 6.31 15.80
N ALA A 461 -6.41 7.50 15.27
CA ALA A 461 -7.78 7.82 14.81
C ALA A 461 -8.26 6.84 13.74
N ALA A 462 -7.40 6.50 12.77
CA ALA A 462 -7.70 5.50 11.75
C ALA A 462 -8.00 4.13 12.36
N VAL A 463 -7.23 3.69 13.37
CA VAL A 463 -7.47 2.42 14.07
C VAL A 463 -8.86 2.41 14.73
N ILE A 464 -9.20 3.46 15.49
CA ILE A 464 -10.51 3.54 16.14
C ILE A 464 -11.65 3.49 15.11
N LEU A 465 -11.52 4.24 14.02
CA LEU A 465 -12.52 4.30 12.95
C LEU A 465 -12.64 2.95 12.21
N GLU A 466 -11.53 2.30 11.89
CA GLU A 466 -11.49 0.96 11.28
C GLU A 466 -12.23 -0.06 12.15
N ARG A 467 -11.95 -0.08 13.46
CA ARG A 467 -12.62 -0.98 14.41
C ARG A 467 -14.09 -0.64 14.64
N ALA A 468 -14.46 0.63 14.54
CA ALA A 468 -15.84 1.09 14.55
C ALA A 468 -16.57 0.85 13.21
N GLY A 469 -15.88 0.29 12.20
CA GLY A 469 -16.48 -0.15 10.96
C GLY A 469 -16.34 0.81 9.76
N TYR A 470 -15.58 1.88 9.91
CA TYR A 470 -15.31 2.81 8.80
C TYR A 470 -14.01 2.39 8.09
N PRO A 471 -13.92 2.42 6.75
CA PRO A 471 -12.78 1.89 6.00
C PRO A 471 -11.55 2.83 6.03
N ALA A 472 -11.15 3.28 7.22
CA ALA A 472 -10.14 4.30 7.46
C ALA A 472 -8.72 3.90 7.03
N MET A 473 -8.41 2.60 6.99
CA MET A 473 -7.12 2.13 6.49
C MET A 473 -7.03 2.18 4.96
N SER A 474 -8.15 2.06 4.25
CA SER A 474 -8.14 2.03 2.77
C SER A 474 -8.38 3.39 2.12
N VAL A 475 -8.91 4.36 2.88
CA VAL A 475 -9.35 5.65 2.32
C VAL A 475 -8.22 6.48 1.72
N ALA A 476 -8.57 7.27 0.68
CA ALA A 476 -7.69 8.21 -0.01
C ALA A 476 -6.36 7.56 -0.46
N ASP A 477 -6.49 6.39 -1.09
CA ASP A 477 -5.39 5.56 -1.57
C ASP A 477 -4.41 5.20 -0.45
N GLU A 478 -4.94 4.67 0.65
CA GLU A 478 -4.17 4.28 1.83
C GLU A 478 -3.36 5.47 2.41
N ALA A 479 -3.99 6.63 2.56
CA ALA A 479 -3.33 7.86 3.02
C ALA A 479 -2.50 7.67 4.30
N VAL A 480 -2.97 6.83 5.22
CA VAL A 480 -2.23 6.43 6.44
C VAL A 480 -0.91 5.75 6.07
N ARG A 481 -0.89 4.72 5.21
CA ARG A 481 0.34 4.07 4.76
C ARG A 481 1.26 5.04 4.03
N ARG A 482 0.70 5.86 3.12
CA ARG A 482 1.47 6.83 2.33
C ARG A 482 2.17 7.87 3.21
N SER A 483 1.55 8.29 4.32
CA SER A 483 2.15 9.23 5.26
C SER A 483 3.47 8.74 5.87
N ILE A 484 3.57 7.45 6.22
CA ILE A 484 4.80 6.84 6.72
C ILE A 484 5.76 6.49 5.58
N ALA A 485 5.24 6.03 4.44
CA ALA A 485 6.04 5.75 3.26
C ALA A 485 6.79 7.01 2.75
N TYR A 486 6.19 8.19 2.88
CA TYR A 486 6.84 9.45 2.53
C TYR A 486 8.08 9.74 3.38
N LEU A 487 8.04 9.45 4.68
CA LEU A 487 9.20 9.63 5.57
C LEU A 487 10.34 8.66 5.21
N TRP A 488 9.99 7.43 4.83
CA TRP A 488 10.95 6.48 4.28
C TRP A 488 11.54 6.94 2.95
N PHE A 489 10.70 7.47 2.06
CA PHE A 489 11.14 8.08 0.80
C PHE A 489 12.13 9.22 1.05
N LEU A 490 11.84 10.17 1.95
CA LEU A 490 12.74 11.26 2.30
C LEU A 490 14.10 10.75 2.76
N ARG A 491 14.14 9.72 3.62
CA ARG A 491 15.40 9.08 4.01
C ARG A 491 16.16 8.51 2.81
N ALA A 492 15.47 7.78 1.93
CA ALA A 492 16.09 7.10 0.80
C ALA A 492 16.62 8.09 -0.24
N ASP A 493 15.86 9.15 -0.53
CA ASP A 493 16.17 10.12 -1.57
C ASP A 493 17.26 11.12 -1.15
N THR A 494 17.21 11.59 0.11
CA THR A 494 18.18 12.57 0.65
C THR A 494 19.41 11.92 1.31
N GLY A 495 19.34 10.63 1.63
CA GLY A 495 20.32 9.96 2.48
C GLY A 495 20.32 10.42 3.95
N ASN A 496 19.48 11.39 4.34
CA ASN A 496 19.36 11.84 5.73
C ASN A 496 18.60 10.80 6.55
N THR A 497 19.34 10.01 7.32
CA THR A 497 18.82 8.92 8.16
C THR A 497 17.89 9.39 9.27
N THR A 498 17.93 10.67 9.65
CA THR A 498 17.06 11.24 10.70
C THR A 498 15.59 11.16 10.32
N TRP A 499 15.27 11.27 9.02
CA TRP A 499 13.90 11.15 8.53
C TRP A 499 13.27 9.81 8.86
N PHE A 500 14.06 8.75 9.01
CA PHE A 500 13.54 7.43 9.38
C PHE A 500 14.64 6.56 10.05
N THR A 501 14.78 6.71 11.36
CA THR A 501 15.80 5.96 12.13
C THR A 501 15.32 4.58 12.58
N GLY A 502 14.03 4.30 12.46
CA GLY A 502 13.39 3.11 13.05
C GLY A 502 13.14 3.20 14.56
N ALA A 503 13.50 4.31 15.22
CA ALA A 503 13.21 4.51 16.63
C ALA A 503 12.01 5.45 16.87
N ARG A 504 11.93 6.56 16.14
CA ARG A 504 10.88 7.58 16.30
C ARG A 504 9.57 7.12 15.67
N GLY A 505 8.46 7.37 16.36
CA GLY A 505 7.14 6.92 15.92
C GLY A 505 7.05 5.40 15.75
N SER A 506 7.88 4.61 16.44
CA SER A 506 7.83 3.15 16.34
C SER A 506 6.42 2.62 16.61
N GLU A 507 5.67 3.32 17.47
CA GLU A 507 4.29 3.02 17.79
C GLU A 507 3.37 3.11 16.58
N THR A 508 3.51 4.16 15.76
CA THR A 508 2.70 4.37 14.55
C THR A 508 3.20 3.53 13.39
N VAL A 509 4.51 3.35 13.26
CA VAL A 509 5.11 2.44 12.27
C VAL A 509 4.68 1.00 12.52
N SER A 510 4.56 0.57 13.78
CA SER A 510 4.04 -0.77 14.11
C SER A 510 2.59 -0.94 13.63
N LEU A 511 1.74 0.08 13.80
CA LEU A 511 0.36 0.04 13.30
C LEU A 511 0.32 -0.04 11.78
N VAL A 512 1.11 0.77 11.07
CA VAL A 512 1.18 0.71 9.60
C VAL A 512 1.66 -0.66 9.13
N ASN A 513 2.71 -1.21 9.75
CA ASN A 513 3.16 -2.55 9.40
C ASN A 513 2.10 -3.63 9.67
N HIS A 514 1.33 -3.52 10.75
CA HIS A 514 0.26 -4.46 11.07
C HIS A 514 -0.88 -4.40 10.04
N TYR A 515 -1.42 -3.22 9.76
CA TYR A 515 -2.60 -3.07 8.90
C TYR A 515 -2.30 -3.24 7.40
N TYR A 516 -1.07 -2.94 6.96
CA TYR A 516 -0.70 -2.97 5.54
C TYR A 516 0.29 -4.09 5.17
N GLY A 517 0.72 -4.92 6.13
CA GLY A 517 1.73 -5.96 5.90
C GLY A 517 3.10 -5.40 5.48
N THR A 518 3.39 -4.14 5.79
CA THR A 518 4.68 -3.52 5.47
C THR A 518 5.77 -3.93 6.46
N THR A 519 7.04 -3.69 6.09
CA THR A 519 8.21 -4.03 6.92
C THR A 519 9.07 -2.81 7.22
N PHE A 520 8.45 -1.65 7.46
CA PHE A 520 9.19 -0.45 7.81
C PHE A 520 9.95 -0.65 9.15
N PRO A 521 11.22 -0.20 9.24
CA PRO A 521 12.01 -0.37 10.46
C PRO A 521 11.33 0.21 11.71
N LYS A 522 11.31 -0.56 12.81
CA LYS A 522 10.82 -0.13 14.12
C LYS A 522 11.65 -0.75 15.24
N ASN A 523 11.67 -0.13 16.42
CA ASN A 523 12.29 -0.72 17.59
C ASN A 523 11.47 -1.90 18.14
N SER A 524 12.15 -2.83 18.81
CA SER A 524 11.56 -3.86 19.65
C SER A 524 12.28 -3.88 21.01
N PRO A 525 11.58 -3.71 22.15
CA PRO A 525 10.14 -3.44 22.20
C PRO A 525 9.81 -2.10 21.56
N VAL A 526 8.60 -2.00 20.99
CA VAL A 526 8.10 -0.72 20.48
C VAL A 526 7.97 0.24 21.67
N ASN A 527 8.39 1.50 21.49
CA ASN A 527 8.32 2.50 22.55
C ASN A 527 6.87 2.59 23.09
N ARG A 528 6.75 2.99 24.34
CA ARG A 528 5.50 3.16 25.09
C ARG A 528 4.58 4.24 24.49
N GLY A 529 5.03 4.93 23.43
CA GLY A 529 4.33 6.01 22.77
C GLY A 529 4.21 7.26 23.65
N HIS A 530 3.75 8.35 23.03
CA HIS A 530 3.39 9.58 23.73
C HIS A 530 1.89 9.89 23.71
N THR A 531 1.11 9.08 22.98
CA THR A 531 -0.35 9.24 22.81
C THR A 531 -1.05 7.90 23.03
N VAL A 532 -0.62 6.85 22.32
CA VAL A 532 -1.02 5.46 22.57
C VAL A 532 0.20 4.56 22.37
N GLY A 533 0.38 3.61 23.27
CA GLY A 533 1.56 2.75 23.36
C GLY A 533 1.31 1.28 23.08
N TYR A 534 2.37 0.49 23.28
CA TYR A 534 2.32 -0.98 23.28
C TYR A 534 1.83 -1.61 21.98
N THR A 535 1.94 -0.89 20.86
CA THR A 535 1.50 -1.38 19.54
C THR A 535 2.35 -2.53 19.03
N GLY A 536 3.59 -2.66 19.47
CA GLY A 536 4.42 -3.85 19.19
C GLY A 536 3.84 -5.14 19.76
N TRP A 537 3.07 -5.06 20.85
CA TRP A 537 2.39 -6.21 21.46
C TRP A 537 0.93 -6.31 21.02
N THR A 538 0.17 -5.21 21.07
CA THR A 538 -1.27 -5.21 20.73
C THR A 538 -1.53 -5.41 19.23
N HIS A 539 -0.63 -4.93 18.37
CA HIS A 539 -0.74 -5.00 16.93
C HIS A 539 0.57 -5.54 16.34
N PRO A 540 0.91 -6.82 16.61
CA PRO A 540 2.16 -7.39 16.12
C PRO A 540 2.09 -7.47 14.59
N ASN A 541 3.23 -7.32 13.92
CA ASN A 541 3.32 -7.63 12.49
C ASN A 541 3.01 -9.12 12.30
N GLN A 542 2.10 -9.44 11.36
CA GLN A 542 1.74 -10.82 11.03
C GLN A 542 2.86 -11.56 10.31
#